data_AF-A0A352GPW0-F1
#
_entry.id   AF-A0A352GPW0-F1
#
_cell.length_a   1.000
_cell.length_b   1.000
_cell.length_c   1.000
_cell.angle_alpha   90.00
_cell.angle_beta   90.00
_cell.angle_gamma   90.00
#
_symmetry.space_group_name_H-M   'P 1'
#
loop_
_entity.id
_entity.type
_entity.pdbx_description
1 polymer ?
#
loop_
_entity_poly.entity_id
_entity_poly.type
_entity_poly.pdbx_seq_one_letter_code
_entity_poly.pdbx_strand_id
1 'polypeptide(L)'
;TADICALLGLPKGVYPVAGLTVGYPTDDGRFTLRLPPSVVVHHGTYDDSALETELKAYDARRNKLQPIAPEKQMHQDDFGVSDDYGWTENTARRLAKRERADFGAFIRSHGFDLE
;
A
#
# COMPACT_ATOMS: atom_id res chain seq x y z
N THR A 1 1.40 -0.20 17.40
CA THR A 1 0.00 -0.52 17.77
C THR A 1 -0.24 -0.45 19.26
N ALA A 2 0.66 -0.98 20.10
CA ALA A 2 0.56 -0.91 21.56
C ALA A 2 0.28 0.51 22.10
N ASP A 3 1.03 1.51 21.63
CA ASP A 3 0.86 2.90 22.08
C ASP A 3 -0.53 3.46 21.77
N ILE A 4 -1.12 3.09 20.63
CA ILE A 4 -2.47 3.53 20.24
C ILE A 4 -3.52 2.83 21.13
N CYS A 5 -3.35 1.54 21.41
CA CYS A 5 -4.23 0.83 22.35
C CYS A 5 -4.15 1.44 23.75
N ALA A 6 -2.96 1.79 24.23
CA ALA A 6 -2.77 2.47 25.51
C ALA A 6 -3.43 3.85 25.53
N LEU A 7 -3.21 4.65 24.47
CA LEU A 7 -3.78 5.98 24.32
C LEU A 7 -5.32 5.98 24.33
N LEU A 8 -5.93 5.02 23.64
CA LEU A 8 -7.38 4.90 23.51
C LEU A 8 -8.03 4.06 24.62
N GLY A 9 -7.23 3.50 25.54
CA GLY A 9 -7.73 2.60 26.59
C GLY A 9 -8.41 1.34 26.05
N LEU A 10 -7.92 0.79 24.93
CA LEU A 10 -8.55 -0.37 24.31
C LEU A 10 -8.35 -1.63 25.17
N PRO A 11 -9.42 -2.40 25.45
CA PRO A 11 -9.34 -3.61 26.25
C PRO A 11 -8.70 -4.75 25.45
N LYS A 12 -8.28 -5.80 26.17
CA LYS A 12 -7.82 -7.06 25.57
C LYS A 12 -8.87 -7.57 24.57
N GLY A 13 -8.43 -8.05 23.40
CA GLY A 13 -9.30 -8.49 22.32
C GLY A 13 -9.81 -7.36 21.43
N VAL A 14 -9.29 -6.12 21.55
CA VAL A 14 -9.64 -4.99 20.68
C VAL A 14 -8.38 -4.29 20.19
N TYR A 15 -8.18 -4.20 18.87
CA TYR A 15 -7.04 -3.45 18.31
C TYR A 15 -7.48 -2.56 17.15
N PRO A 16 -6.78 -1.43 16.91
CA PRO A 16 -7.09 -0.53 15.82
C PRO A 16 -6.58 -1.09 14.50
N VAL A 17 -7.43 -1.04 13.46
CA VAL A 17 -7.08 -1.44 12.09
C VAL A 17 -6.64 -0.24 11.27
N ALA A 18 -7.46 0.81 11.23
CA ALA A 18 -7.22 2.05 10.51
C ALA A 18 -7.93 3.22 11.19
N GLY A 19 -7.40 4.43 11.01
CA GLY A 19 -8.10 5.68 11.31
C GLY A 19 -8.78 6.24 10.07
N LEU A 20 -9.87 6.98 10.25
CA LEU A 20 -10.55 7.73 9.18
C LEU A 20 -10.56 9.21 9.55
N THR A 21 -9.83 10.03 8.78
CA THR A 21 -9.85 11.48 8.94
C THR A 21 -11.07 12.07 8.23
N VAL A 22 -11.83 12.91 8.91
CA VAL A 22 -13.03 13.58 8.37
C VAL A 22 -12.94 15.08 8.65
N GLY A 23 -13.30 15.91 7.67
CA GLY A 23 -13.25 17.37 7.78
C GLY A 23 -13.64 18.06 6.48
N TYR A 24 -13.51 19.38 6.46
CA TYR A 24 -13.76 20.20 5.27
C TYR A 24 -12.48 20.31 4.42
N PRO A 25 -12.53 19.96 3.12
CA PRO A 25 -11.34 20.00 2.27
C PRO A 25 -10.92 21.44 1.99
N THR A 26 -9.61 21.67 1.89
CA THR A 26 -9.01 22.95 1.46
C THR A 26 -8.52 22.92 0.01
N ASP A 27 -8.60 21.76 -0.66
CA ASP A 27 -8.29 21.55 -2.07
C ASP A 27 -9.26 20.55 -2.71
N ASP A 28 -9.28 20.48 -4.04
CA ASP A 28 -10.19 19.62 -4.81
C ASP A 28 -9.80 18.13 -4.77
N GLY A 29 -8.71 17.76 -4.09
CA GLY A 29 -8.15 16.42 -4.07
C GLY A 29 -7.53 16.00 -5.41
N ARG A 30 -7.13 14.73 -5.48
CA ARG A 30 -6.57 14.12 -6.70
C ARG A 30 -7.13 12.73 -6.90
N PHE A 31 -7.65 12.46 -8.10
CA PHE A 31 -7.99 11.10 -8.49
C PHE A 31 -6.72 10.31 -8.77
N THR A 32 -6.53 9.20 -8.07
CA THR A 32 -5.43 8.27 -8.39
C THR A 32 -5.95 7.21 -9.35
N LEU A 33 -5.16 6.86 -10.37
CA LEU A 33 -5.52 5.76 -11.27
C LEU A 33 -5.66 4.43 -10.49
N ARG A 34 -6.46 3.52 -11.03
CA ARG A 34 -6.61 2.15 -10.52
C ARG A 34 -6.11 1.16 -11.57
N LEU A 35 -5.68 -0.01 -11.10
CA LEU A 35 -5.40 -1.14 -11.97
C LEU A 35 -6.62 -1.42 -12.87
N PRO A 36 -6.38 -1.84 -14.12
CA PRO A 36 -7.46 -2.12 -15.05
C PRO A 36 -8.30 -3.32 -14.55
N PRO A 37 -9.63 -3.35 -14.81
CA PRO A 37 -10.46 -4.48 -14.42
C PRO A 37 -9.99 -5.83 -14.96
N SER A 38 -9.32 -5.85 -16.13
CA SER A 38 -8.67 -7.04 -16.72
C SER A 38 -7.67 -7.73 -15.79
N VAL A 39 -7.11 -7.01 -14.81
CA VAL A 39 -6.14 -7.52 -13.83
C VAL A 39 -6.77 -7.85 -12.48
N VAL A 40 -7.86 -7.16 -12.12
CA VAL A 40 -8.44 -7.21 -10.77
C VAL A 40 -9.70 -8.08 -10.71
N VAL A 41 -10.44 -8.18 -11.82
CA VAL A 41 -11.70 -8.90 -11.92
C VAL A 41 -11.46 -10.20 -12.68
N HIS A 42 -11.58 -11.31 -11.98
CA HIS A 42 -11.44 -12.65 -12.56
C HIS A 42 -12.80 -13.34 -12.62
N HIS A 43 -13.06 -14.08 -13.70
CA HIS A 43 -14.30 -14.80 -13.90
C HIS A 43 -14.05 -16.32 -13.80
N GLY A 44 -14.69 -16.97 -12.82
CA GLY A 44 -14.54 -18.40 -12.58
C GLY A 44 -13.31 -18.74 -11.74
N THR A 45 -12.12 -18.66 -12.32
CA THR A 45 -10.85 -18.94 -11.65
C THR A 45 -9.94 -17.72 -11.65
N TYR A 46 -8.95 -17.70 -10.77
CA TYR A 46 -7.85 -16.74 -10.85
C TYR A 46 -7.16 -16.89 -12.23
N ASP A 47 -6.90 -15.77 -12.88
CA ASP A 47 -6.26 -15.70 -14.20
C ASP A 47 -5.37 -14.46 -14.25
N ASP A 48 -4.06 -14.67 -14.22
CA ASP A 48 -3.03 -13.65 -14.30
C ASP A 48 -2.29 -13.65 -15.65
N SER A 49 -2.82 -14.35 -16.66
CA SER A 49 -2.17 -14.48 -17.97
C SER A 49 -1.86 -13.14 -18.64
N ALA A 50 -2.66 -12.11 -18.36
CA ALA A 50 -2.48 -10.75 -18.88
C ALA A 50 -1.71 -9.81 -17.93
N LEU A 51 -1.37 -10.24 -16.72
CA LEU A 51 -0.89 -9.38 -15.63
C LEU A 51 0.33 -8.53 -16.04
N GLU A 52 1.39 -9.17 -16.54
CA GLU A 52 2.63 -8.50 -16.93
C GLU A 52 2.41 -7.43 -18.01
N THR A 53 1.61 -7.76 -19.02
CA THR A 53 1.31 -6.85 -20.14
C THR A 53 0.49 -5.66 -19.67
N GLU A 54 -0.55 -5.92 -18.86
CA GLU A 54 -1.43 -4.88 -18.34
C GLU A 54 -0.75 -3.99 -17.29
N LEU A 55 0.15 -4.52 -16.47
CA LEU A 55 0.95 -3.74 -15.53
C LEU A 55 1.91 -2.77 -16.24
N LYS A 56 2.61 -3.22 -17.30
CA LYS A 56 3.46 -2.33 -18.11
C LYS A 56 2.65 -1.21 -18.75
N ALA A 57 1.49 -1.52 -19.32
CA ALA A 57 0.59 -0.53 -19.89
C ALA A 57 0.05 0.45 -18.84
N TYR A 58 -0.28 -0.07 -17.65
CA TYR A 58 -0.74 0.71 -16.51
C TYR A 58 0.34 1.68 -16.01
N ASP A 59 1.56 1.21 -15.82
CA ASP A 59 2.69 2.03 -15.37
C ASP A 59 3.00 3.15 -16.36
N ALA A 60 3.08 2.84 -17.66
CA ALA A 60 3.30 3.85 -18.69
C ALA A 60 2.20 4.93 -18.67
N ARG A 61 0.92 4.52 -18.57
CA ARG A 61 -0.22 5.45 -18.49
C ARG A 61 -0.17 6.30 -17.23
N ARG A 62 0.11 5.68 -16.08
CA ARG A 62 0.18 6.37 -14.79
C ARG A 62 1.35 7.34 -14.75
N ASN A 63 2.54 6.96 -15.21
CA ASN A 63 3.73 7.82 -15.21
C ASN A 63 3.54 9.04 -16.11
N LYS A 64 2.82 8.88 -17.23
CA LYS A 64 2.45 10.01 -18.10
C LYS A 64 1.53 11.03 -17.40
N LEU A 65 0.57 10.56 -16.60
CA LEU A 65 -0.45 11.42 -15.97
C LEU A 65 -0.06 11.93 -14.57
N GLN A 66 0.70 11.11 -13.83
CA GLN A 66 1.00 11.27 -12.41
C GLN A 66 2.44 10.78 -12.12
N PRO A 67 3.46 11.44 -12.69
CA PRO A 67 4.85 11.07 -12.46
C PRO A 67 5.22 11.22 -10.98
N ILE A 68 6.05 10.31 -10.49
CA ILE A 68 6.64 10.41 -9.15
C ILE A 68 7.99 11.09 -9.32
N ALA A 69 8.15 12.26 -8.73
CA ALA A 69 9.41 13.01 -8.79
C ALA A 69 10.55 12.22 -8.14
N PRO A 70 11.80 12.33 -8.64
CA PRO A 70 12.97 11.61 -8.11
C PRO A 70 13.09 11.67 -6.59
N GLU A 71 12.91 12.84 -5.99
CA GLU A 71 13.01 13.07 -4.55
C GLU A 71 11.90 12.37 -3.74
N LYS A 72 10.81 11.93 -4.39
CA LYS A 72 9.69 11.20 -3.78
C LYS A 72 9.76 9.69 -3.99
N GLN A 73 10.79 9.18 -4.68
CA GLN A 73 10.97 7.74 -4.85
C GLN A 73 11.32 7.08 -3.51
N MET A 74 10.80 5.87 -3.28
CA MET A 74 11.01 5.16 -2.01
C MET A 74 12.42 4.58 -1.94
N HIS A 75 12.98 4.57 -0.72
CA HIS A 75 14.21 3.85 -0.36
C HIS A 75 15.38 4.10 -1.35
N GLN A 76 15.61 5.36 -1.70
CA GLN A 76 16.67 5.76 -2.65
C GLN A 76 18.07 5.33 -2.18
N ASP A 77 18.31 5.22 -0.88
CA ASP A 77 19.59 4.75 -0.34
C ASP A 77 19.90 3.29 -0.69
N ASP A 78 18.88 2.46 -0.89
CA ASP A 78 19.05 1.02 -1.20
C ASP A 78 18.95 0.74 -2.71
N PHE A 79 18.15 1.51 -3.45
CA PHE A 79 17.78 1.22 -4.84
C PHE A 79 18.14 2.34 -5.84
N GLY A 80 18.73 3.44 -5.36
CA GLY A 80 19.00 4.63 -6.17
C GLY A 80 17.75 5.32 -6.70
N VAL A 81 17.96 6.23 -7.65
CA VAL A 81 16.89 6.88 -8.41
C VAL A 81 16.70 6.14 -9.74
N SER A 82 15.44 5.82 -10.08
CA SER A 82 15.09 5.22 -11.37
C SER A 82 14.46 6.27 -12.30
N ASP A 83 14.87 6.26 -13.57
CA ASP A 83 14.27 7.08 -14.62
C ASP A 83 12.88 6.56 -15.04
N ASP A 84 12.61 5.27 -14.86
CA ASP A 84 11.33 4.62 -15.17
C ASP A 84 10.61 4.17 -13.89
N TYR A 85 10.30 5.14 -13.02
CA TYR A 85 9.70 4.87 -11.71
C TYR A 85 8.17 4.82 -11.76
N GLY A 86 7.63 3.63 -11.99
CA GLY A 86 6.19 3.30 -12.04
C GLY A 86 5.53 2.97 -10.71
N TRP A 87 4.24 2.64 -10.75
CA TRP A 87 3.52 2.05 -9.62
C TRP A 87 4.08 0.69 -9.25
N THR A 88 4.51 -0.13 -10.23
CA THR A 88 5.11 -1.45 -9.96
C THR A 88 6.39 -1.31 -9.16
N GLU A 89 7.35 -0.50 -9.62
CA GLU A 89 8.61 -0.24 -8.90
C GLU A 89 8.36 0.37 -7.51
N ASN A 90 7.45 1.34 -7.43
CA ASN A 90 7.08 1.95 -6.15
C ASN A 90 6.49 0.92 -5.16
N THR A 91 5.70 -0.02 -5.66
CA THR A 91 5.10 -1.09 -4.85
C THR A 91 6.16 -2.11 -4.44
N ALA A 92 7.05 -2.50 -5.35
CA ALA A 92 8.16 -3.40 -5.08
C ALA A 92 9.07 -2.84 -3.97
N ARG A 93 9.46 -1.57 -4.06
CA ARG A 93 10.26 -0.92 -3.01
C ARG A 93 9.54 -0.86 -1.67
N ARG A 94 8.25 -0.54 -1.65
CA ARG A 94 7.46 -0.53 -0.41
C ARG A 94 7.44 -1.91 0.26
N LEU A 95 7.30 -2.98 -0.52
CA LEU A 95 7.25 -4.34 -0.01
C LEU A 95 8.63 -4.94 0.26
N ALA A 96 9.71 -4.35 -0.27
CA ALA A 96 11.07 -4.81 -0.06
C ALA A 96 11.56 -4.63 1.39
N LYS A 97 10.97 -3.68 2.14
CA LYS A 97 11.26 -3.49 3.56
C LYS A 97 10.13 -4.04 4.41
N ARG A 98 10.48 -4.92 5.35
CA ARG A 98 9.52 -5.45 6.32
C ARG A 98 9.09 -4.35 7.29
N GLU A 99 7.85 -3.89 7.15
CA GLU A 99 7.21 -3.02 8.12
C GLU A 99 6.52 -3.84 9.23
N ARG A 100 6.31 -3.21 10.40
CA ARG A 100 5.49 -3.75 11.51
C ARG A 100 5.88 -5.17 11.96
N ALA A 101 7.18 -5.46 12.05
CA ALA A 101 7.70 -6.78 12.41
C ALA A 101 7.23 -7.27 13.79
N ASP A 102 6.90 -6.35 14.69
CA ASP A 102 6.40 -6.56 16.05
C ASP A 102 4.88 -6.85 16.11
N PHE A 103 4.13 -6.60 15.03
CA PHE A 103 2.67 -6.64 15.04
C PHE A 103 2.11 -8.02 15.44
N GLY A 104 2.67 -9.11 14.92
CA GLY A 104 2.21 -10.45 15.26
C GLY A 104 2.44 -10.82 16.73
N ALA A 105 3.54 -10.36 17.34
CA ALA A 105 3.79 -10.57 18.77
C ALA A 105 2.80 -9.76 19.63
N PHE A 106 2.57 -8.50 19.24
CA PHE A 106 1.60 -7.63 19.89
C PHE A 106 0.20 -8.25 19.86
N ILE A 107 -0.29 -8.68 18.69
CA ILE A 107 -1.65 -9.21 18.52
C ILE A 107 -1.89 -10.45 19.41
N ARG A 108 -0.92 -11.38 19.49
CA ARG A 108 -1.00 -12.53 20.41
C ARG A 108 -1.07 -12.11 21.88
N SER A 109 -0.20 -11.19 22.29
CA SER A 109 -0.26 -10.67 23.66
C SER A 109 -1.57 -9.94 23.98
N HIS A 110 -2.24 -9.42 22.94
CA HIS A 110 -3.47 -8.66 23.05
C HIS A 110 -4.74 -9.52 22.95
N GLY A 111 -4.62 -10.85 23.12
CA GLY A 111 -5.75 -11.76 23.28
C GLY A 111 -6.34 -12.33 21.99
N PHE A 112 -5.60 -12.27 20.89
CA PHE A 112 -5.96 -12.94 19.65
C PHE A 112 -5.13 -14.21 19.46
N ASP A 113 -5.80 -15.26 19.03
CA ASP A 113 -5.15 -16.46 18.54
C ASP A 113 -4.82 -16.31 17.05
N LEU A 114 -3.62 -16.72 16.66
CA LEU A 114 -3.13 -16.67 15.27
C LEU A 114 -2.79 -18.05 14.72
N GLU A 115 -3.18 -19.11 15.43
CA GLU A 115 -3.13 -20.51 14.97
C GLU A 115 -4.43 -20.92 14.27
#